data_AF-A0A1V5THK3-F1
#
_entry.id   AF-A0A1V5THK3-F1
#
_cell.length_a   1.000
_cell.length_b   1.000
_cell.length_c   1.000
_cell.angle_alpha   90.00
_cell.angle_beta   90.00
_cell.angle_gamma   90.00
#
_symmetry.space_group_name_H-M   'P 1'
#
loop_
_entity.id
_entity.type
_entity.pdbx_description
1 polymer ?
#
loop_
_entity_poly.entity_id
_entity_poly.type
_entity_poly.pdbx_seq_one_letter_code
_entity_poly.pdbx_strand_id
1 'polypeptide(L)'
;MKVPYLKTPEGKYIRLEKARDLTKLIKKRIVDKNGNIKTVYVRVDEDINIKRSLEIDKRRWFLNENNNDIQELSKFMRYQNIEYCCISNDGKKSFFKKVGHKNGVNFLNAELDKIYNVKLFVHNHPEGHSFSLDDLSMFLFKNIKEMRIVSRIKNFKIDYILKLSKEVPEEIKNEICIRYNNSKLSAESLDILNSSHFAMLSVADEYYQYIRYEFYKH
;
A
#
# COMPACT_ATOMS: atom_id res chain seq x y z
N MET A 1 44.23 7.96 -24.90
CA MET A 1 43.31 8.17 -23.75
C MET A 1 42.68 6.84 -23.37
N LYS A 2 42.66 6.47 -22.08
CA LYS A 2 41.92 5.28 -21.60
C LYS A 2 40.43 5.56 -21.76
N VAL A 3 39.74 4.75 -22.58
CA VAL A 3 38.29 4.86 -22.78
C VAL A 3 37.59 4.37 -21.50
N PRO A 4 36.67 5.15 -20.89
CA PRO A 4 35.99 4.72 -19.67
C PRO A 4 34.97 3.63 -19.99
N TYR A 5 34.93 2.60 -19.12
CA TYR A 5 33.96 1.51 -19.17
C TYR A 5 33.04 1.56 -17.96
N LEU A 6 31.77 1.19 -18.14
CA LEU A 6 30.78 1.10 -17.07
C LEU A 6 30.41 -0.36 -16.83
N LYS A 7 30.51 -0.82 -15.58
CA LYS A 7 30.20 -2.21 -15.21
C LYS A 7 28.72 -2.32 -14.82
N THR A 8 27.96 -3.14 -15.53
CA THR A 8 26.54 -3.40 -15.25
C THR A 8 26.37 -4.26 -13.99
N PRO A 9 25.17 -4.32 -13.38
CA PRO A 9 24.88 -5.20 -12.24
C PRO A 9 25.16 -6.69 -12.52
N GLU A 10 25.05 -7.11 -13.78
CA GLU A 10 25.33 -8.48 -14.26
C GLU A 10 26.82 -8.69 -14.58
N GLY A 11 27.67 -7.69 -14.36
CA GLY A 11 29.12 -7.76 -14.56
C GLY A 11 29.62 -7.48 -15.97
N LYS A 12 28.76 -7.02 -16.89
CA LYS A 12 29.16 -6.67 -18.26
C LYS A 12 29.82 -5.28 -18.31
N TYR A 13 30.77 -5.07 -19.21
CA TYR A 13 31.42 -3.76 -19.38
C TYR A 13 30.88 -3.07 -20.64
N ILE A 14 30.29 -1.88 -20.47
CA ILE A 14 29.80 -1.04 -21.57
C ILE A 14 30.87 0.01 -21.89
N ARG A 15 31.30 0.06 -23.15
CA ARG A 15 32.29 1.03 -23.64
C ARG A 15 31.61 2.37 -23.93
N LEU A 16 32.06 3.45 -23.30
CA LEU A 16 31.50 4.79 -23.50
C LEU A 16 32.25 5.49 -24.64
N GLU A 17 31.76 5.33 -25.87
CA GLU A 17 32.49 5.78 -27.08
C GLU A 17 32.22 7.25 -27.46
N LYS A 18 31.19 7.94 -26.93
CA LYS A 18 30.89 9.34 -27.27
C LYS A 18 30.42 10.16 -26.06
N ALA A 19 30.82 11.43 -25.97
CA ALA A 19 30.39 12.37 -24.92
C ALA A 19 28.86 12.56 -24.85
N ARG A 20 28.15 12.34 -25.97
CA ARG A 20 26.67 12.34 -26.04
C ARG A 20 26.00 11.17 -25.31
N ASP A 21 26.73 10.11 -24.94
CA ASP A 21 26.19 8.99 -24.16
C ASP A 21 26.17 9.28 -22.65
N LEU A 22 26.99 10.23 -22.18
CA LEU A 22 27.05 10.62 -20.76
C LEU A 22 25.84 11.45 -20.32
N THR A 23 25.27 12.28 -21.21
CA THR A 23 24.06 13.08 -20.91
C THR A 23 22.80 12.24 -20.78
N LYS A 24 22.86 10.96 -21.15
CA LYS A 24 21.79 9.98 -21.00
C LYS A 24 21.95 9.08 -19.77
N LEU A 25 22.92 9.33 -18.88
CA LEU A 25 23.12 8.50 -17.69
C LEU A 25 22.52 9.16 -16.44
N ILE A 26 21.62 8.44 -15.77
CA ILE A 26 21.08 8.84 -14.46
C ILE A 26 21.72 8.02 -13.35
N LYS A 27 22.10 8.70 -12.25
CA LYS A 27 22.64 8.08 -11.04
C LYS A 27 21.49 7.53 -10.19
N LYS A 28 21.48 6.22 -9.92
CA LYS A 28 20.45 5.56 -9.10
C LYS A 28 21.07 4.70 -7.99
N ARG A 29 20.33 4.54 -6.89
CA ARG A 29 20.64 3.61 -5.80
C ARG A 29 19.80 2.34 -5.99
N ILE A 30 20.44 1.19 -6.02
CA ILE A 30 19.81 -0.15 -6.12
C ILE A 30 20.17 -0.97 -4.89
N VAL A 31 19.32 -1.93 -4.50
CA VAL A 31 19.58 -2.87 -3.41
C VAL A 31 19.96 -4.20 -4.02
N ASP A 32 21.11 -4.77 -3.65
CA ASP A 32 21.54 -6.06 -4.17
C ASP A 32 20.86 -7.25 -3.47
N LYS A 33 21.09 -8.46 -3.99
CA LYS A 33 20.53 -9.71 -3.46
C LYS A 33 20.84 -10.00 -1.98
N ASN A 34 21.82 -9.30 -1.42
CA ASN A 34 22.22 -9.41 -0.01
C ASN A 34 21.73 -8.21 0.82
N GLY A 35 20.90 -7.33 0.26
CA GLY A 35 20.36 -6.15 0.94
C GLY A 35 21.26 -4.91 0.92
N ASN A 36 22.41 -4.92 0.22
CA ASN A 36 23.34 -3.78 0.21
C ASN A 36 22.93 -2.72 -0.81
N ILE A 37 23.01 -1.44 -0.42
CA ILE A 37 22.74 -0.31 -1.32
C ILE A 37 23.97 -0.03 -2.19
N LYS A 38 23.81 -0.14 -3.51
CA LYS A 38 24.83 0.20 -4.52
C LYS A 38 24.39 1.37 -5.38
N THR A 39 25.33 2.21 -5.78
CA THR A 39 25.06 3.28 -6.75
C THR A 39 25.44 2.80 -8.14
N VAL A 40 24.52 2.92 -9.10
CA VAL A 40 24.72 2.58 -10.51
C VAL A 40 24.33 3.76 -11.41
N TYR A 41 24.92 3.81 -12.59
CA TYR A 41 24.60 4.77 -13.64
C TYR A 41 23.93 4.04 -14.78
N VAL A 42 22.80 4.56 -15.26
CA VAL A 42 21.96 3.82 -16.22
C VAL A 42 21.40 4.71 -17.32
N ARG A 43 21.28 4.17 -18.54
CA ARG A 43 20.81 4.92 -19.71
C ARG A 43 19.32 5.27 -19.60
N VAL A 44 18.93 6.47 -20.03
CA VAL A 44 17.51 6.93 -20.04
C VAL A 44 16.61 5.98 -20.82
N ASP A 45 17.09 5.38 -21.91
CA ASP A 45 16.29 4.47 -22.75
C ASP A 45 16.16 3.07 -22.07
N GLU A 46 17.06 2.73 -21.15
CA GLU A 46 16.93 1.57 -20.24
C GLU A 46 16.04 1.90 -19.03
N ASP A 47 15.67 3.16 -18.79
CA ASP A 47 14.91 3.60 -17.60
C ASP A 47 13.53 2.94 -17.52
N ILE A 48 12.89 2.58 -18.64
CA ILE A 48 11.64 1.82 -18.63
C ILE A 48 11.88 0.40 -18.10
N ASN A 49 12.92 -0.28 -18.60
CA ASN A 49 13.27 -1.63 -18.14
C ASN A 49 13.77 -1.62 -16.68
N ILE A 50 14.45 -0.55 -16.26
CA ILE A 50 14.92 -0.36 -14.89
C ILE A 50 13.77 -0.01 -13.96
N LYS A 51 12.83 0.86 -14.35
CA LYS A 51 11.62 1.13 -13.56
C LYS A 51 10.84 -0.16 -13.33
N ARG A 52 10.69 -0.98 -14.37
CA ARG A 52 10.06 -2.30 -14.27
C ARG A 52 10.86 -3.25 -13.35
N SER A 53 12.19 -3.29 -13.46
CA SER A 53 13.06 -4.07 -12.58
C SER A 53 12.97 -3.63 -11.12
N LEU A 54 12.99 -2.32 -10.86
CA LEU A 54 12.88 -1.74 -9.52
C LEU A 54 11.52 -2.03 -8.89
N GLU A 55 10.44 -1.98 -9.67
CA GLU A 55 9.12 -2.39 -9.18
C GLU A 55 9.08 -3.89 -8.87
N ILE A 56 9.70 -4.73 -9.69
CA ILE A 56 9.84 -6.17 -9.42
C ILE A 56 10.63 -6.40 -8.11
N ASP A 57 11.73 -5.69 -7.90
CA ASP A 57 12.56 -5.82 -6.70
C ASP A 57 11.82 -5.35 -5.44
N LYS A 58 11.05 -4.26 -5.53
CA LYS A 58 10.16 -3.80 -4.46
C LYS A 58 9.11 -4.84 -4.10
N ARG A 59 8.45 -5.44 -5.10
CA ARG A 59 7.44 -6.50 -4.89
C ARG A 59 8.08 -7.74 -4.27
N ARG A 60 9.25 -8.16 -4.76
CA ARG A 60 10.02 -9.29 -4.21
C ARG A 60 10.43 -9.04 -2.77
N TRP A 61 10.95 -7.85 -2.46
CA TRP A 61 11.30 -7.47 -1.10
C TRP A 61 10.07 -7.55 -0.19
N PHE A 62 8.94 -6.96 -0.59
CA PHE A 62 7.71 -6.99 0.20
C PHE A 62 7.21 -8.41 0.47
N LEU A 63 7.18 -9.26 -0.56
CA LEU A 63 6.67 -10.63 -0.46
C LEU A 63 7.67 -11.61 0.21
N ASN A 64 8.92 -11.22 0.44
CA ASN A 64 9.93 -12.07 1.08
C ASN A 64 9.49 -12.47 2.49
N GLU A 65 9.50 -13.76 2.80
CA GLU A 65 9.07 -14.30 4.10
C GLU A 65 9.91 -13.83 5.29
N ASN A 66 11.12 -13.30 5.06
CA ASN A 66 11.92 -12.70 6.11
C ASN A 66 11.47 -11.27 6.47
N ASN A 67 10.70 -10.61 5.61
CA ASN A 67 10.21 -9.25 5.79
C ASN A 67 8.77 -9.27 6.29
N ASN A 68 8.58 -9.57 7.58
CA ASN A 68 7.24 -9.68 8.18
C ASN A 68 6.98 -8.64 9.26
N ASP A 69 7.96 -7.83 9.64
CA ASP A 69 7.72 -6.80 10.65
C ASP A 69 6.74 -5.73 10.14
N ILE A 70 5.62 -5.54 10.85
CA ILE A 70 4.56 -4.63 10.43
C ILE A 70 5.03 -3.18 10.37
N GLN A 71 5.96 -2.75 11.23
CA GLN A 71 6.45 -1.37 11.20
C GLN A 71 7.29 -1.12 9.94
N GLU A 72 8.19 -2.05 9.60
CA GLU A 72 9.00 -1.95 8.39
C GLU A 72 8.15 -2.05 7.12
N LEU A 73 7.16 -2.95 7.10
CA LEU A 73 6.21 -3.04 6.00
C LEU A 73 5.40 -1.74 5.88
N SER A 74 4.90 -1.18 6.99
CA SER A 74 4.14 0.08 6.97
C SER A 74 4.97 1.24 6.44
N LYS A 75 6.25 1.34 6.85
CA LYS A 75 7.18 2.34 6.31
C LYS A 75 7.37 2.15 4.82
N PHE A 76 7.53 0.92 4.34
CA PHE A 76 7.66 0.62 2.92
C PHE A 76 6.40 1.01 2.14
N MET A 77 5.23 0.51 2.54
CA MET A 77 3.96 0.68 1.81
C MET A 77 3.58 2.16 1.64
N ARG A 78 3.85 2.98 2.66
CA ARG A 78 3.52 4.42 2.67
C ARG A 78 4.03 5.21 1.46
N TYR A 79 5.16 4.79 0.88
CA TYR A 79 5.79 5.50 -0.24
C TYR A 79 5.56 4.84 -1.60
N GLN A 80 4.64 3.88 -1.67
CA GLN A 80 4.36 3.19 -2.92
C GLN A 80 3.24 3.87 -3.71
N ASN A 81 3.36 3.78 -5.04
CA ASN A 81 2.43 4.30 -6.02
C ASN A 81 1.35 3.29 -6.44
N ILE A 82 1.35 2.11 -5.81
CA ILE A 82 0.31 1.09 -5.91
C ILE A 82 -0.02 0.61 -4.50
N GLU A 83 -1.13 -0.08 -4.35
CA GLU A 83 -1.55 -0.63 -3.07
C GLU A 83 -0.80 -1.92 -2.72
N TYR A 84 -0.52 -2.02 -1.43
CA TYR A 84 0.03 -3.18 -0.76
C TYR A 84 -0.80 -3.37 0.50
N CYS A 85 -0.97 -4.62 0.92
CA CYS A 85 -1.56 -4.92 2.22
C CYS A 85 -0.80 -6.01 2.95
N CYS A 86 -0.83 -5.97 4.27
CA CYS A 86 -0.34 -7.03 5.12
C CYS A 86 -1.28 -7.23 6.33
N ILE A 87 -1.32 -8.46 6.81
CA ILE A 87 -2.27 -8.91 7.84
C ILE A 87 -1.51 -9.60 8.96
N SER A 88 -1.90 -9.31 10.19
CA SER A 88 -1.24 -9.80 11.40
C SER A 88 -2.26 -10.23 12.46
N ASN A 89 -2.02 -11.38 13.09
CA ASN A 89 -2.81 -11.88 14.22
C ASN A 89 -2.23 -11.46 15.57
N ASP A 90 -0.94 -11.17 15.65
CA ASP A 90 -0.27 -10.70 16.87
C ASP A 90 -0.14 -9.16 16.94
N GLY A 91 -0.35 -8.48 15.80
CA GLY A 91 -0.20 -7.04 15.61
C GLY A 91 1.25 -6.60 15.37
N LYS A 92 2.19 -7.55 15.23
CA LYS A 92 3.63 -7.31 15.10
C LYS A 92 4.21 -7.88 13.82
N LYS A 93 3.87 -9.13 13.50
CA LYS A 93 4.36 -9.83 12.31
C LYS A 93 3.23 -10.16 11.35
N SER A 94 3.46 -9.91 10.06
CA SER A 94 2.54 -10.29 9.00
C SER A 94 2.61 -11.79 8.76
N PHE A 95 1.45 -12.45 8.71
CA PHE A 95 1.35 -13.84 8.21
C PHE A 95 0.83 -13.90 6.77
N PHE A 96 0.24 -12.80 6.29
CA PHE A 96 -0.24 -12.68 4.92
C PHE A 96 0.11 -11.30 4.36
N LYS A 97 0.49 -11.28 3.08
CA LYS A 97 0.92 -10.09 2.34
C LYS A 97 0.39 -10.16 0.92
N LYS A 98 -0.07 -9.04 0.39
CA LYS A 98 -0.55 -8.94 -0.98
C LYS A 98 -0.15 -7.63 -1.64
N VAL A 99 0.10 -7.72 -2.94
CA VAL A 99 0.35 -6.57 -3.81
C VAL A 99 -0.87 -6.38 -4.70
N GLY A 100 -1.38 -5.15 -4.75
CA GLY A 100 -2.49 -4.76 -5.60
C GLY A 100 -2.04 -3.92 -6.79
N HIS A 101 -2.88 -2.96 -7.13
CA HIS A 101 -2.72 -2.03 -8.24
C HIS A 101 -2.85 -0.59 -7.75
N LYS A 102 -2.84 0.38 -8.68
CA LYS A 102 -2.96 1.81 -8.34
C LYS A 102 -4.28 2.20 -7.64
N ASN A 103 -5.32 1.37 -7.79
CA ASN A 103 -6.70 1.70 -7.39
C ASN A 103 -7.30 0.68 -6.40
N GLY A 104 -6.50 -0.26 -5.88
CA GLY A 104 -7.07 -1.31 -5.03
C GLY A 104 -6.23 -2.57 -4.89
N VAL A 105 -6.55 -3.36 -3.86
CA VAL A 105 -6.14 -4.75 -3.69
C VAL A 105 -7.36 -5.67 -3.87
N ASN A 106 -7.27 -6.60 -4.83
CA ASN A 106 -8.34 -7.59 -5.05
C ASN A 106 -8.01 -8.91 -4.36
N PHE A 107 -8.93 -9.45 -3.58
CA PHE A 107 -8.78 -10.74 -2.91
C PHE A 107 -9.56 -11.83 -3.63
N LEU A 108 -8.95 -12.99 -3.77
CA LEU A 108 -9.63 -14.23 -4.14
C LEU A 108 -10.42 -14.75 -2.94
N ASN A 109 -11.46 -15.55 -3.18
CA ASN A 109 -12.28 -16.12 -2.12
C ASN A 109 -11.44 -16.86 -1.05
N ALA A 110 -10.48 -17.69 -1.47
CA ALA A 110 -9.59 -18.40 -0.55
C ALA A 110 -8.63 -17.48 0.25
N GLU A 111 -8.40 -16.25 -0.22
CA GLU A 111 -7.62 -15.25 0.53
C GLU A 111 -8.51 -14.51 1.52
N LEU A 112 -9.78 -14.25 1.18
CA LEU A 112 -10.75 -13.59 2.06
C LEU A 112 -10.97 -14.37 3.37
N ASP A 113 -10.81 -15.69 3.35
CA ASP A 113 -10.87 -16.53 4.54
C ASP A 113 -9.72 -16.26 5.51
N LYS A 114 -8.55 -15.85 4.99
CA LYS A 114 -7.36 -15.50 5.80
C LYS A 114 -7.49 -14.17 6.52
N ILE A 115 -8.48 -13.36 6.14
CA ILE A 115 -8.72 -12.01 6.68
C ILE A 115 -9.75 -12.04 7.81
N TYR A 116 -10.44 -13.17 8.01
CA TYR A 116 -11.49 -13.27 9.02
C TYR A 116 -10.94 -13.28 10.44
N ASN A 117 -11.52 -12.44 11.30
CA ASN A 117 -11.20 -12.29 12.72
C ASN A 117 -9.72 -12.00 13.02
N VAL A 118 -9.09 -11.21 12.16
CA VAL A 118 -7.67 -10.84 12.31
C VAL A 118 -7.50 -9.63 13.22
N LYS A 119 -6.37 -9.57 13.91
CA LYS A 119 -6.08 -8.48 14.84
C LYS A 119 -5.76 -7.18 14.13
N LEU A 120 -4.99 -7.24 13.05
CA LEU A 120 -4.51 -6.06 12.35
C LEU A 120 -4.45 -6.29 10.84
N PHE A 121 -5.08 -5.37 10.09
CA PHE A 121 -4.95 -5.24 8.65
C PHE A 121 -4.31 -3.88 8.35
N VAL A 122 -3.24 -3.86 7.56
CA VAL A 122 -2.58 -2.61 7.15
C VAL A 122 -2.51 -2.57 5.64
N HIS A 123 -2.91 -1.45 5.04
CA HIS A 123 -2.69 -1.16 3.63
C HIS A 123 -2.31 0.31 3.40
N ASN A 124 -2.05 0.68 2.16
CA ASN A 124 -1.80 2.07 1.77
C ASN A 124 -2.77 2.52 0.68
N HIS A 125 -3.13 3.80 0.71
CA HIS A 125 -3.77 4.49 -0.39
C HIS A 125 -2.77 5.45 -1.04
N PRO A 126 -2.29 5.20 -2.27
CA PRO A 126 -1.25 6.02 -2.92
C PRO A 126 -1.58 7.52 -2.97
N GLU A 127 -2.86 7.86 -3.10
CA GLU A 127 -3.33 9.25 -3.17
C GLU A 127 -3.59 9.87 -1.78
N GLY A 128 -3.50 9.05 -0.72
CA GLY A 128 -3.63 9.48 0.67
C GLY A 128 -5.05 9.76 1.14
N HIS A 129 -6.06 9.26 0.42
CA HIS A 129 -7.44 9.31 0.89
C HIS A 129 -7.67 8.37 2.10
N SER A 130 -8.73 8.65 2.86
CA SER A 130 -9.18 7.84 4.00
C SER A 130 -9.79 6.51 3.56
N PHE A 131 -10.43 5.78 4.47
CA PHE A 131 -11.11 4.51 4.19
C PHE A 131 -12.17 4.69 3.11
N SER A 132 -12.12 3.81 2.12
CA SER A 132 -13.20 3.61 1.17
C SER A 132 -14.34 2.84 1.84
N LEU A 133 -15.49 2.81 1.16
CA LEU A 133 -16.60 2.00 1.64
C LEU A 133 -16.32 0.48 1.51
N ASP A 134 -15.48 0.08 0.56
CA ASP A 134 -15.01 -1.31 0.44
C ASP A 134 -14.13 -1.70 1.64
N ASP A 135 -13.28 -0.78 2.11
CA ASP A 135 -12.48 -0.98 3.34
C ASP A 135 -13.39 -1.17 4.56
N LEU A 136 -14.42 -0.34 4.69
CA LEU A 136 -15.37 -0.43 5.80
C LEU A 136 -16.15 -1.75 5.76
N SER A 137 -16.63 -2.15 4.58
CA SER A 137 -17.29 -3.43 4.39
C SER A 137 -16.38 -4.58 4.80
N MET A 138 -15.14 -4.60 4.29
CA MET A 138 -14.16 -5.62 4.66
C MET A 138 -13.86 -5.61 6.17
N PHE A 139 -13.67 -4.45 6.78
CA PHE A 139 -13.43 -4.27 8.22
C PHE A 139 -14.53 -4.93 9.07
N LEU A 140 -15.79 -4.67 8.75
CA LEU A 140 -16.94 -5.15 9.52
C LEU A 140 -17.24 -6.62 9.25
N PHE A 141 -17.34 -7.03 7.99
CA PHE A 141 -17.73 -8.39 7.61
C PHE A 141 -16.63 -9.42 7.85
N LYS A 142 -15.35 -8.99 7.83
CA LYS A 142 -14.23 -9.84 8.24
C LYS A 142 -13.87 -9.72 9.71
N ASN A 143 -14.63 -8.95 10.50
CA ASN A 143 -14.42 -8.80 11.95
C ASN A 143 -12.95 -8.42 12.29
N ILE A 144 -12.40 -7.50 11.52
CA ILE A 144 -11.02 -7.03 11.68
C ILE A 144 -10.96 -6.15 12.94
N LYS A 145 -10.06 -6.44 13.87
CA LYS A 145 -10.00 -5.66 15.12
C LYS A 145 -9.42 -4.27 14.92
N GLU A 146 -8.45 -4.15 14.02
CA GLU A 146 -7.86 -2.88 13.65
C GLU A 146 -7.50 -2.85 12.16
N MET A 147 -7.93 -1.80 11.46
CA MET A 147 -7.50 -1.51 10.09
C MET A 147 -6.73 -0.20 10.04
N ARG A 148 -5.59 -0.19 9.36
CA ARG A 148 -4.74 0.99 9.20
C ARG A 148 -4.46 1.30 7.74
N ILE A 149 -4.70 2.53 7.33
CA ILE A 149 -4.18 3.08 6.08
C ILE A 149 -2.92 3.89 6.40
N VAL A 150 -1.80 3.51 5.82
CA VAL A 150 -0.52 4.23 5.94
C VAL A 150 -0.17 4.89 4.62
N SER A 151 -0.27 6.22 4.57
CA SER A 151 -0.09 6.98 3.33
C SER A 151 0.78 8.22 3.49
N ARG A 152 1.06 8.87 2.37
CA ARG A 152 1.80 10.13 2.30
C ARG A 152 1.14 11.08 1.32
N ILE A 153 0.89 12.31 1.76
CA ILE A 153 0.50 13.41 0.88
C ILE A 153 1.56 14.49 0.95
N LYS A 154 2.20 14.79 -0.20
CA LYS A 154 3.30 15.76 -0.31
C LYS A 154 4.42 15.43 0.68
N ASN A 155 4.54 16.17 1.79
CA ASN A 155 5.57 15.98 2.81
C ASN A 155 5.02 15.42 4.13
N PHE A 156 3.72 15.16 4.21
CA PHE A 156 3.08 14.67 5.43
C PHE A 156 2.92 13.17 5.40
N LYS A 157 3.16 12.53 6.54
CA LYS A 157 2.78 11.13 6.75
C LYS A 157 1.38 11.12 7.35
N ILE A 158 0.52 10.28 6.80
CA ILE A 158 -0.88 10.19 7.18
C ILE A 158 -1.19 8.76 7.60
N ASP A 159 -1.79 8.62 8.78
CA ASP A 159 -2.35 7.37 9.27
C ASP A 159 -3.83 7.53 9.57
N TYR A 160 -4.64 6.71 8.92
CA TYR A 160 -6.05 6.52 9.27
C TYR A 160 -6.19 5.17 9.97
N ILE A 161 -6.92 5.15 11.08
CA ILE A 161 -7.08 3.93 11.88
C ILE A 161 -8.55 3.72 12.21
N LEU A 162 -9.04 2.52 11.91
CA LEU A 162 -10.31 2.00 12.41
C LEU A 162 -10.05 0.93 13.46
N LYS A 163 -10.73 1.03 14.59
CA LYS A 163 -10.68 0.04 15.68
C LYS A 163 -12.06 -0.44 16.01
N LEU A 164 -12.19 -1.76 16.13
CA LEU A 164 -13.42 -2.41 16.54
C LEU A 164 -13.40 -2.50 18.07
N SER A 165 -14.23 -1.71 18.73
CA SER A 165 -14.30 -1.67 20.20
C SER A 165 -15.03 -2.88 20.78
N LYS A 166 -16.04 -3.38 20.06
CA LYS A 166 -16.88 -4.52 20.41
C LYS A 166 -17.37 -5.21 19.13
N GLU A 167 -17.83 -6.45 19.26
CA GLU A 167 -18.49 -7.12 18.14
C GLU A 167 -19.71 -6.31 17.68
N VAL A 168 -19.80 -6.09 16.37
CA VAL A 168 -20.92 -5.38 15.74
C VAL A 168 -22.04 -6.40 15.48
N PRO A 169 -23.25 -6.18 16.01
CA PRO A 169 -24.42 -7.02 15.69
C PRO A 169 -24.65 -7.14 14.19
N GLU A 170 -25.10 -8.31 13.74
CA GLU A 170 -25.29 -8.59 12.31
C GLU A 170 -26.30 -7.64 11.64
N GLU A 171 -27.33 -7.22 12.39
CA GLU A 171 -28.32 -6.22 11.97
C GLU A 171 -27.65 -4.88 11.57
N ILE A 172 -26.67 -4.43 12.36
CA ILE A 172 -25.93 -3.20 12.09
C ILE A 172 -25.01 -3.38 10.88
N LYS A 173 -24.35 -4.53 10.74
CA LYS A 173 -23.55 -4.82 9.55
C LYS A 173 -24.41 -4.79 8.28
N ASN A 174 -25.60 -5.38 8.34
CA ASN A 174 -26.55 -5.39 7.24
C ASN A 174 -27.05 -3.99 6.89
N GLU A 175 -27.37 -3.17 7.90
CA GLU A 175 -27.77 -1.78 7.68
C GLU A 175 -26.68 -0.96 6.98
N ILE A 176 -25.43 -1.05 7.46
CA ILE A 176 -24.28 -0.38 6.85
C ILE A 176 -24.09 -0.85 5.40
N CYS A 177 -24.28 -2.14 5.12
CA CYS A 177 -24.20 -2.70 3.77
C CYS A 177 -25.32 -2.19 2.84
N ILE A 178 -26.55 -2.07 3.33
CA ILE A 178 -27.67 -1.50 2.57
C ILE A 178 -27.38 -0.04 2.21
N ARG A 179 -26.91 0.76 3.18
CA ARG A 179 -26.50 2.15 2.95
C ARG A 179 -25.34 2.25 1.97
N TYR A 180 -24.39 1.32 2.01
CA TYR A 180 -23.31 1.21 1.03
C TYR A 180 -23.84 0.96 -0.39
N ASN A 181 -24.68 -0.05 -0.58
CA ASN A 181 -25.20 -0.39 -1.90
C ASN A 181 -26.05 0.76 -2.48
N ASN A 182 -26.84 1.43 -1.64
CA ASN A 182 -27.63 2.58 -2.06
C ASN A 182 -26.76 3.79 -2.43
N SER A 183 -25.69 4.07 -1.68
CA SER A 183 -24.77 5.17 -2.00
C SER A 183 -23.98 4.92 -3.28
N LYS A 184 -23.54 3.67 -3.51
CA LYS A 184 -22.86 3.26 -4.75
C LYS A 184 -23.75 3.40 -5.99
N LEU A 185 -25.05 3.15 -5.86
CA LEU A 185 -26.05 3.36 -6.93
C LEU A 185 -26.30 4.85 -7.22
N SER A 186 -26.14 5.73 -6.22
CA SER A 186 -26.31 7.18 -6.38
C SER A 186 -25.04 7.93 -6.84
N ALA A 187 -23.88 7.30 -6.80
CA ALA A 187 -22.57 7.94 -6.98
C ALA A 187 -22.12 8.09 -8.46
N GLU A 188 -23.02 7.94 -9.45
CA GLU A 188 -22.76 8.40 -10.82
C GLU A 188 -22.67 9.94 -10.94
N SER A 189 -22.89 10.68 -9.84
CA SER A 189 -22.76 12.13 -9.78
C SER A 189 -22.16 12.59 -8.44
N LEU A 190 -21.02 13.31 -8.51
CA LEU A 190 -20.31 14.10 -7.48
C LEU A 190 -19.04 13.52 -6.80
N ASP A 191 -18.09 14.44 -6.58
CA ASP A 191 -16.73 14.27 -6.05
C ASP A 191 -16.60 13.31 -4.85
N ILE A 192 -16.18 12.09 -5.17
CA ILE A 192 -16.10 10.93 -4.26
C ILE A 192 -15.13 11.16 -3.08
N LEU A 193 -14.12 12.03 -3.25
CA LEU A 193 -13.02 12.21 -2.29
C LEU A 193 -13.42 12.93 -0.98
N ASN A 194 -14.36 13.89 -1.03
CA ASN A 194 -14.88 14.50 0.20
C ASN A 194 -15.98 13.61 0.80
N SER A 195 -16.75 12.89 -0.03
CA SER A 195 -17.86 12.06 0.43
C SER A 195 -17.43 10.88 1.31
N SER A 196 -16.30 10.22 1.02
CA SER A 196 -15.88 9.01 1.74
C SER A 196 -15.42 9.31 3.17
N HIS A 197 -14.63 10.37 3.38
CA HIS A 197 -14.20 10.76 4.72
C HIS A 197 -15.38 11.24 5.58
N PHE A 198 -16.28 12.06 5.03
CA PHE A 198 -17.48 12.50 5.75
C PHE A 198 -18.46 11.35 6.02
N ALA A 199 -18.64 10.42 5.07
CA ALA A 199 -19.44 9.22 5.29
C ALA A 199 -18.84 8.34 6.40
N MET A 200 -17.51 8.20 6.43
CA MET A 200 -16.80 7.47 7.48
C MET A 200 -16.98 8.11 8.85
N LEU A 201 -16.88 9.44 8.95
CA LEU A 201 -17.16 10.17 10.18
C LEU A 201 -18.62 9.97 10.62
N SER A 202 -19.58 10.05 9.70
CA SER A 202 -21.00 9.84 10.00
C SER A 202 -21.26 8.43 10.53
N VAL A 203 -20.70 7.39 9.91
CA VAL A 203 -20.84 6.00 10.37
C VAL A 203 -20.13 5.80 11.71
N ALA A 204 -18.93 6.36 11.87
CA ALA A 204 -18.20 6.27 13.13
C ALA A 204 -18.93 7.00 14.26
N ASP A 205 -19.58 8.13 14.00
CA ASP A 205 -20.35 8.88 14.99
C ASP A 205 -21.65 8.17 15.34
N GLU A 206 -22.37 7.62 14.36
CA GLU A 206 -23.63 6.89 14.60
C GLU A 206 -23.40 5.56 15.32
N TYR A 207 -22.30 4.87 15.01
CA TYR A 207 -21.93 3.58 15.59
C TYR A 207 -20.69 3.66 16.49
N TYR A 208 -20.46 4.82 17.13
CA TYR A 208 -19.27 5.11 17.94
C TYR A 208 -19.02 4.12 19.09
N GLN A 209 -20.07 3.44 19.54
CA GLN A 209 -19.98 2.40 20.56
C GLN A 209 -19.25 1.14 20.06
N TYR A 210 -19.21 0.93 18.74
CA TYR A 210 -18.64 -0.25 18.07
C TYR A 210 -17.39 0.08 17.24
N ILE A 211 -17.33 1.27 16.65
CA ILE A 211 -16.26 1.67 15.73
C ILE A 211 -15.61 2.94 16.25
N ARG A 212 -14.30 2.91 16.39
CA ARG A 212 -13.49 4.10 16.68
C ARG A 212 -12.64 4.45 15.47
N TYR A 213 -12.75 5.69 15.02
CA TYR A 213 -11.94 6.25 13.94
C TYR A 213 -10.91 7.23 14.51
N GLU A 214 -9.65 7.08 14.09
CA GLU A 214 -8.54 7.95 14.48
C GLU A 214 -7.78 8.43 13.22
N PHE A 215 -7.33 9.68 13.25
CA PHE A 215 -6.54 10.29 12.18
C PHE A 215 -5.30 10.96 12.75
N TYR A 216 -4.14 10.64 12.18
CA TYR A 216 -2.87 11.21 12.55
C TYR A 216 -2.17 11.81 11.33
N LYS A 217 -1.69 13.04 11.50
CA LYS A 217 -0.86 13.75 10.52
C LYS A 217 0.47 14.08 11.18
N HIS A 218 1.56 13.53 10.65
CA HIS A 218 2.92 13.74 11.13
C HIS A 218 3.76 14.55 10.14
#